data_AF-A0A7C1B422-F1
#
_entry.id   AF-A0A7C1B422-F1
#
_cell.length_a   1.000
_cell.length_b   1.000
_cell.length_c   1.000
_cell.angle_alpha   90.00
_cell.angle_beta   90.00
_cell.angle_gamma   90.00
#
_symmetry.space_group_name_H-M   'P 1'
#
loop_
_entity.id
_entity.type
_entity.pdbx_description
1 polymer ?
#
loop_
_entity_poly.entity_id
_entity_poly.type
_entity_poly.pdbx_seq_one_letter_code
_entity_poly.pdbx_strand_id
1 'polypeptide(L)'
;PFSEDDFESWKEFTEKYSKNILIIGDDLLVTNPERIKMAKEKNLCNGTIIKINQIGTVTEAIEAVRLAKSFGFKIMVSHRSGETTDDFVADFAVGIFSDFVKFGAPARGERVVKYNRLLKIEEKIKCQK
;
A
#
# COMPACT_ATOMS: atom_id res chain seq x y z
N PRO A 1 -10.20 8.84 -4.39
CA PRO A 1 -10.89 9.61 -5.46
C PRO A 1 -11.38 10.99 -5.00
N PHE A 2 -11.64 11.16 -3.71
CA PHE A 2 -12.08 12.42 -3.12
C PHE A 2 -10.99 12.99 -2.22
N SER A 3 -11.20 14.21 -1.71
CA SER A 3 -10.35 14.81 -0.69
C SER A 3 -10.20 13.89 0.53
N GLU A 4 -9.11 14.02 1.27
CA GLU A 4 -8.78 13.17 2.41
C GLU A 4 -9.78 13.28 3.58
N ASP A 5 -10.52 14.38 3.67
CA ASP A 5 -11.50 14.63 4.73
C ASP A 5 -12.96 14.65 4.22
N ASP A 6 -13.20 14.36 2.94
CA ASP A 6 -14.55 14.27 2.35
C ASP A 6 -15.18 12.90 2.61
N PHE A 7 -15.42 12.59 3.89
CA PHE A 7 -15.86 11.27 4.32
C PHE A 7 -17.22 10.86 3.77
N GLU A 8 -18.11 11.82 3.51
CA GLU A 8 -19.44 11.52 2.97
C GLU A 8 -19.31 10.94 1.56
N SER A 9 -18.57 11.62 0.67
CA SER A 9 -18.33 11.14 -0.69
C SER A 9 -17.60 9.79 -0.71
N TRP A 10 -16.63 9.58 0.18
CA TRP A 10 -15.94 8.29 0.31
C TRP A 10 -16.89 7.16 0.71
N LYS A 11 -17.77 7.43 1.70
CA LYS A 11 -18.73 6.45 2.20
C LYS A 11 -19.76 6.09 1.13
N GLU A 12 -20.42 7.07 0.52
CA GLU A 12 -21.41 6.85 -0.53
C GLU A 12 -20.82 6.04 -1.70
N PHE A 13 -19.62 6.41 -2.14
CA PHE A 13 -18.93 5.70 -3.21
C PHE A 13 -18.57 4.27 -2.81
N THR A 14 -18.10 4.06 -1.58
CA THR A 14 -17.72 2.74 -1.08
C THR A 14 -18.91 1.82 -0.92
N GLU A 15 -20.02 2.30 -0.36
CA GLU A 15 -21.27 1.53 -0.25
C GLU A 15 -21.79 1.08 -1.62
N LYS A 16 -21.67 1.96 -2.62
CA LYS A 16 -22.16 1.68 -3.97
C LYS A 16 -21.28 0.72 -4.77
N TYR A 17 -19.95 0.80 -4.64
CA TYR A 17 -19.05 0.14 -5.58
C TYR A 17 -18.08 -0.90 -4.98
N SER A 18 -17.88 -0.93 -3.66
CA SER A 18 -16.85 -1.78 -3.01
C SER A 18 -16.95 -3.28 -3.27
N LYS A 19 -18.12 -3.78 -3.71
CA LYS A 19 -18.30 -5.19 -4.09
C LYS A 19 -17.59 -5.57 -5.38
N ASN A 20 -17.38 -4.61 -6.29
CA ASN A 20 -16.89 -4.87 -7.64
C ASN A 20 -15.53 -4.24 -7.91
N ILE A 21 -15.12 -3.23 -7.13
CA ILE A 21 -13.86 -2.52 -7.34
C ILE A 21 -13.06 -2.37 -6.05
N LEU A 22 -11.75 -2.23 -6.24
CA LEU A 22 -10.83 -1.87 -5.18
C LEU A 22 -10.78 -0.34 -5.04
N ILE A 23 -11.04 0.12 -3.82
CA ILE A 23 -11.07 1.53 -3.40
C ILE A 23 -9.94 1.70 -2.40
N ILE A 24 -8.86 2.32 -2.85
CA ILE A 24 -7.63 2.45 -2.06
C ILE A 24 -7.52 3.87 -1.47
N GLY A 25 -7.35 3.95 -0.16
CA GLY A 25 -6.97 5.19 0.52
C GLY A 25 -5.46 5.42 0.47
N ASP A 26 -5.05 6.59 -0.03
CA ASP A 26 -3.67 7.09 0.04
C ASP A 26 -3.60 8.23 1.06
N ASP A 27 -3.92 9.47 0.65
CA ASP A 27 -3.95 10.64 1.54
C ASP A 27 -5.06 10.53 2.60
N LEU A 28 -6.15 9.82 2.31
CA LEU A 28 -7.18 9.47 3.30
C LEU A 28 -6.59 8.73 4.51
N LEU A 29 -5.53 7.94 4.34
CA LEU A 29 -5.00 7.04 5.36
C LEU A 29 -3.61 7.41 5.85
N VAL A 30 -2.78 8.02 4.99
CA VAL A 30 -1.37 8.41 5.24
C VAL A 30 -0.54 7.36 5.98
N THR A 31 -0.79 6.07 5.72
CA THR A 31 -0.14 4.95 6.42
C THR A 31 -0.32 5.00 7.97
N ASN A 32 -1.31 5.74 8.47
CA ASN A 32 -1.54 5.95 9.91
C ASN A 32 -2.56 4.93 10.46
N PRO A 33 -2.21 4.14 11.50
CA PRO A 33 -3.12 3.15 12.09
C PRO A 33 -4.48 3.71 12.55
N GLU A 34 -4.52 4.90 13.13
CA GLU A 34 -5.77 5.51 13.61
C GLU A 34 -6.69 5.90 12.45
N ARG A 35 -6.13 6.44 11.35
CA ARG A 35 -6.92 6.71 10.14
C ARG A 35 -7.41 5.43 9.46
N ILE A 36 -6.63 4.34 9.52
CA ILE A 36 -7.05 3.02 9.03
C ILE A 36 -8.24 2.49 9.84
N LYS A 37 -8.23 2.59 11.18
CA LYS A 37 -9.37 2.22 12.02
C LYS A 37 -10.61 3.06 11.68
N MET A 38 -10.44 4.37 11.64
CA MET A 38 -11.51 5.31 11.30
C MET A 38 -12.14 4.98 9.94
N ALA A 39 -11.32 4.72 8.92
CA ALA A 39 -11.80 4.38 7.59
C ALA A 39 -12.55 3.05 7.55
N LYS A 40 -12.14 2.07 8.36
CA LYS A 40 -12.88 0.82 8.53
C LYS A 40 -14.23 1.04 9.23
N GLU A 41 -14.24 1.77 10.34
CA GLU A 41 -15.45 2.05 11.13
C GLU A 41 -16.50 2.81 10.32
N LYS A 42 -16.07 3.77 9.50
CA LYS A 42 -16.95 4.57 8.64
C LYS A 42 -17.20 3.95 7.26
N ASN A 43 -16.63 2.79 6.97
CA ASN A 43 -16.72 2.09 5.68
C ASN A 43 -16.31 2.97 4.48
N LEU A 44 -15.13 3.61 4.56
CA LEU A 44 -14.67 4.60 3.57
C LEU A 44 -13.85 4.04 2.41
N CYS A 45 -13.27 2.84 2.56
CA CYS A 45 -12.46 2.19 1.54
C CYS A 45 -12.26 0.70 1.88
N ASN A 46 -11.66 -0.07 0.96
CA ASN A 46 -11.38 -1.50 1.15
C ASN A 46 -9.92 -1.87 0.82
N GLY A 47 -9.03 -0.87 0.75
CA GLY A 47 -7.60 -1.05 0.56
C GLY A 47 -6.80 0.18 1.02
N THR A 48 -5.51 -0.03 1.25
CA THR A 48 -4.59 1.02 1.72
C THR A 48 -3.29 1.05 0.92
N ILE A 49 -2.78 2.26 0.67
CA ILE A 49 -1.41 2.48 0.23
C ILE A 49 -0.50 2.61 1.45
N ILE A 50 0.61 1.87 1.42
CA ILE A 50 1.64 1.88 2.44
C ILE A 50 2.86 2.62 1.91
N LYS A 51 3.20 3.74 2.55
CA LYS A 51 4.41 4.53 2.32
C LYS A 51 5.16 4.63 3.64
N ILE A 52 6.27 3.91 3.76
CA ILE A 52 7.03 3.77 5.02
C ILE A 52 7.44 5.14 5.58
N ASN A 53 7.82 6.07 4.71
CA ASN A 53 8.23 7.40 5.12
C ASN A 53 7.08 8.36 5.50
N GLN A 54 5.80 7.96 5.36
CA GLN A 54 4.68 8.71 5.94
C GLN A 54 4.51 8.42 7.43
N ILE A 55 4.79 7.18 7.87
CA ILE A 55 4.65 6.78 9.26
C ILE A 55 5.97 6.91 10.03
N GLY A 56 7.11 6.75 9.36
CA GLY A 56 8.44 7.08 9.87
C GLY A 56 9.33 5.87 10.13
N THR A 57 8.79 4.76 10.63
CA THR A 57 9.58 3.55 10.91
C THR A 57 9.04 2.28 10.23
N VAL A 58 9.92 1.28 10.07
CA VAL A 58 9.54 -0.03 9.54
C VAL A 58 8.58 -0.76 10.49
N THR A 59 8.80 -0.65 11.81
CA THR A 59 7.94 -1.28 12.82
C THR A 59 6.50 -0.76 12.72
N GLU A 60 6.32 0.56 12.72
CA GLU A 60 4.99 1.17 12.64
C GLU A 60 4.33 0.88 11.28
N ALA A 61 5.10 0.82 10.19
CA ALA A 61 4.59 0.42 8.88
C ALA A 61 4.05 -1.03 8.89
N ILE A 62 4.77 -1.96 9.54
CA ILE A 62 4.32 -3.35 9.69
C ILE A 62 3.06 -3.43 10.57
N GLU A 63 2.97 -2.62 11.63
CA GLU A 63 1.78 -2.55 12.48
C GLU A 63 0.56 -2.03 11.71
N ALA A 64 0.73 -0.95 10.94
CA ALA A 64 -0.32 -0.42 10.06
C ALA A 64 -0.80 -1.47 9.04
N VAL A 65 0.14 -2.22 8.44
CA VAL A 65 -0.17 -3.32 7.52
C VAL A 65 -0.96 -4.43 8.22
N ARG A 66 -0.53 -4.88 9.40
CA ARG A 66 -1.19 -5.95 10.16
C ARG A 66 -2.62 -5.57 10.51
N LEU A 67 -2.80 -4.33 10.96
CA LEU A 67 -4.12 -3.78 11.27
C LEU A 67 -5.01 -3.74 10.03
N ALA A 68 -4.53 -3.17 8.92
CA ALA A 68 -5.29 -3.14 7.67
C ALA A 68 -5.69 -4.55 7.20
N LYS A 69 -4.76 -5.51 7.27
CA LYS A 69 -5.04 -6.92 6.93
C LYS A 69 -6.09 -7.54 7.85
N SER A 70 -6.08 -7.25 9.14
CA SER A 70 -7.13 -7.74 10.07
C SER A 70 -8.54 -7.25 9.72
N PHE A 71 -8.64 -6.13 8.98
CA PHE A 71 -9.90 -5.60 8.48
C PHE A 71 -10.30 -6.11 7.08
N GLY A 72 -9.46 -6.97 6.49
CA GLY A 72 -9.63 -7.48 5.14
C GLY A 72 -9.23 -6.47 4.05
N PHE A 73 -8.50 -5.40 4.40
CA PHE A 73 -8.06 -4.43 3.40
C PHE A 73 -6.97 -5.02 2.52
N LYS A 74 -7.03 -4.70 1.23
CA LYS A 74 -5.93 -4.97 0.30
C LYS A 74 -4.77 -4.02 0.55
N ILE A 75 -3.55 -4.54 0.46
CA ILE A 75 -2.33 -3.80 0.76
C ILE A 75 -1.58 -3.48 -0.52
N MET A 76 -1.29 -2.21 -0.76
CA MET A 76 -0.45 -1.73 -1.86
C MET A 76 0.78 -1.01 -1.32
N VAL A 77 1.97 -1.58 -1.49
CA VAL A 77 3.22 -0.90 -1.13
C VAL A 77 3.57 0.10 -2.23
N SER A 78 3.86 1.35 -1.85
CA SER A 78 4.07 2.44 -2.80
C SER A 78 5.46 3.06 -2.67
N HIS A 79 6.01 3.44 -3.82
CA HIS A 79 7.12 4.39 -3.91
C HIS A 79 6.70 5.82 -3.49
N ARG A 80 7.64 6.76 -3.57
CA ARG A 80 7.37 8.21 -3.55
C ARG A 80 7.70 8.87 -4.90
N SER A 81 7.18 10.09 -5.12
CA SER A 81 7.47 10.86 -6.34
C SER A 81 8.96 11.21 -6.45
N GLY A 82 9.61 11.62 -5.37
CA GLY A 82 11.07 11.63 -5.24
C GLY A 82 11.57 10.28 -4.75
N GLU A 83 12.34 9.57 -5.57
CA GLU A 83 12.90 8.26 -5.23
C GLU A 83 14.41 8.21 -5.47
N THR A 84 15.04 7.23 -4.85
CA THR A 84 16.46 6.90 -5.00
C THR A 84 16.59 5.53 -5.67
N THR A 85 17.81 5.04 -5.86
CA THR A 85 18.04 3.67 -6.35
C THR A 85 17.91 2.60 -5.27
N ASP A 86 17.49 2.96 -4.05
CA ASP A 86 17.15 2.00 -3.00
C ASP A 86 15.99 1.10 -3.47
N ASP A 87 16.11 -0.21 -3.30
CA ASP A 87 15.10 -1.19 -3.71
C ASP A 87 14.41 -1.89 -2.53
N PHE A 88 14.61 -1.40 -1.30
CA PHE A 88 14.09 -2.01 -0.06
C PHE A 88 12.57 -2.21 -0.10
N VAL A 89 11.83 -1.29 -0.71
CA VAL A 89 10.37 -1.39 -0.81
C VAL A 89 9.90 -2.65 -1.54
N ALA A 90 10.72 -3.24 -2.41
CA ALA A 90 10.41 -4.52 -3.06
C ALA A 90 10.52 -5.69 -2.08
N ASP A 91 11.59 -5.76 -1.27
CA ASP A 91 11.72 -6.75 -0.20
C ASP A 91 10.64 -6.58 0.85
N PHE A 92 10.35 -5.33 1.24
CA PHE A 92 9.29 -5.03 2.18
C PHE A 92 7.95 -5.58 1.68
N ALA A 93 7.57 -5.27 0.43
CA ALA A 93 6.33 -5.75 -0.20
C ALA A 93 6.18 -7.28 -0.15
N VAL A 94 7.24 -8.01 -0.50
CA VAL A 94 7.23 -9.48 -0.43
C VAL A 94 7.17 -9.96 1.01
N GLY A 95 7.99 -9.40 1.91
CA GLY A 95 8.09 -9.80 3.31
C GLY A 95 6.79 -9.57 4.10
N ILE A 96 6.02 -8.55 3.75
CA ILE A 96 4.70 -8.30 4.35
C ILE A 96 3.56 -9.01 3.64
N PHE A 97 3.80 -9.76 2.56
CA PHE A 97 2.79 -10.35 1.68
C PHE A 97 1.77 -9.30 1.18
N SER A 98 2.24 -8.18 0.61
CA SER A 98 1.35 -7.19 0.02
C SER A 98 0.63 -7.75 -1.22
N ASP A 99 -0.62 -7.35 -1.45
CA ASP A 99 -1.37 -7.76 -2.65
C ASP A 99 -0.82 -7.08 -3.92
N PHE A 100 -0.36 -5.83 -3.80
CA PHE A 100 0.07 -5.01 -4.93
C PHE A 100 1.31 -4.17 -4.62
N VAL A 101 2.00 -3.75 -5.68
CA VAL A 101 3.08 -2.75 -5.63
C VAL A 101 2.77 -1.59 -6.57
N LYS A 102 3.14 -0.37 -6.17
CA LYS A 102 3.05 0.86 -6.97
C LYS A 102 4.43 1.48 -7.05
N PHE A 103 5.25 0.99 -7.98
CA PHE A 103 6.66 1.41 -8.14
C PHE A 103 6.92 2.36 -9.31
N GLY A 104 5.88 2.76 -10.05
CA GLY A 104 5.95 3.74 -11.14
C GLY A 104 6.02 3.08 -12.51
N ALA A 105 6.25 3.88 -13.55
CA ALA A 105 6.46 3.31 -14.88
C ALA A 105 7.75 2.46 -14.92
N PRO A 106 7.85 1.46 -15.82
CA PRO A 106 9.09 0.73 -16.10
C PRO A 106 10.06 1.60 -16.92
N ALA A 107 10.32 2.81 -16.42
CA ALA A 107 11.18 3.81 -16.98
C ALA A 107 11.86 4.55 -15.83
N ARG A 108 13.07 5.07 -16.08
CA ARG A 108 13.94 5.73 -15.09
C ARG A 108 14.51 4.74 -14.06
N GLY A 109 15.81 4.86 -13.78
CA GLY A 109 16.57 3.86 -13.00
C GLY A 109 16.04 3.66 -11.59
N GLU A 110 15.60 4.74 -10.93
CA GLU A 110 15.04 4.69 -9.57
C GLU A 110 13.71 3.94 -9.46
N ARG A 111 13.03 3.66 -10.59
CA ARG A 111 11.82 2.82 -10.65
C ARG A 111 12.17 1.40 -11.03
N VAL A 112 12.93 1.26 -12.11
CA VAL A 112 13.33 -0.04 -12.69
C VAL A 112 14.07 -0.91 -11.68
N VAL A 113 14.89 -0.32 -10.80
CA VAL A 113 15.65 -1.08 -9.78
C VAL A 113 14.73 -1.88 -8.83
N LYS A 114 13.55 -1.36 -8.47
CA LYS A 114 12.57 -2.08 -7.64
C LYS A 114 12.00 -3.32 -8.37
N TYR A 115 11.72 -3.20 -9.67
CA TYR A 115 11.26 -4.33 -10.49
C TYR A 115 12.35 -5.39 -10.65
N ASN A 116 13.59 -4.97 -10.89
CA ASN A 116 14.74 -5.88 -10.93
C ASN A 116 14.92 -6.61 -9.60
N ARG A 117 14.65 -5.95 -8.48
CA ARG A 117 14.68 -6.58 -7.16
C ARG A 117 13.60 -7.64 -7.00
N LEU A 118 12.38 -7.38 -7.45
CA LEU A 118 11.31 -8.40 -7.46
C LEU A 118 11.68 -9.64 -8.28
N LEU A 119 12.30 -9.47 -9.45
CA LEU A 119 12.78 -10.59 -10.27
C LEU A 119 13.82 -11.43 -9.52
N LYS A 120 14.77 -10.79 -8.85
CA LYS A 120 15.79 -11.48 -8.02
C LYS A 120 15.17 -12.22 -6.84
N ILE A 121 14.16 -11.64 -6.18
CA ILE A 121 13.45 -12.29 -5.08
C ILE A 121 12.70 -13.52 -5.60
N GLU A 122 12.00 -13.39 -6.73
CA GLU A 122 11.28 -14.50 -7.37
C GLU A 122 12.21 -15.67 -7.71
N GLU A 123 13.36 -15.39 -8.34
CA GLU A 123 14.38 -16.39 -8.68
C GLU A 123 14.85 -17.15 -7.42
N LYS A 124 15.15 -16.43 -6.33
CA LYS A 124 15.55 -17.05 -5.05
C LYS A 124 14.46 -17.95 -4.47
N ILE A 125 13.20 -17.52 -4.50
CA ILE A 125 12.07 -18.32 -3.96
C ILE A 125 11.85 -19.58 -4.81
N LYS A 126 12.00 -19.49 -6.14
CA LYS A 126 11.88 -20.65 -7.03
C LYS A 126 12.98 -21.69 -6.78
N CYS A 127 14.22 -21.26 -6.54
CA CYS A 127 15.33 -22.17 -6.24
C CYS A 127 15.28 -22.82 -4.85
N GLN A 128 14.39 -22.38 -3.96
CA GLN A 128 14.18 -22.99 -2.63
C GLN A 128 13.12 -24.10 -2.63
N LYS A 129 12.45 -24.32 -3.76
CA LYS A 129 11.52 -25.44 -3.98
C LYS A 129 12.24 -26.60 -4.63
#